data_AF-A0A7C5SJW3-F1
#
_entry.id   AF-A0A7C5SJW3-F1
#
_cell.length_a   1.000
_cell.length_b   1.000
_cell.length_c   1.000
_cell.angle_alpha   90.00
_cell.angle_beta   90.00
_cell.angle_gamma   90.00
#
_symmetry.space_group_name_H-M   'P 1'
#
loop_
_entity.id
_entity.type
_entity.pdbx_description
1 polymer ?
#
loop_
_entity_poly.entity_id
_entity_poly.type
_entity_poly.pdbx_seq_one_letter_code
_entity_poly.pdbx_strand_id
1 'polypeptide(L)'
;MRQKCLVYSSGFVDVVEYPAVIISGSILAKTIYVYIGDLERGLLSGVIPVTRPLIPGSLGVVRVIEVLSEKTEYTGKYYTVTPLGARGLLGVDTNGLLSNYASLDETYLEEEVVSPTPLDALKPILRHAVLLASKCEEPVLIEGCGLISVTLGALLRDLGVDVQFYCENNARSALVFGFNVTSHISNLSKKWRTIVITSLNSASKYRVMRELEYSNLVVSALSLTELIPVRRECSVRVVVIGKGGFLGELRDLVDRGKKVLRGLSRAIKVVKTSELESIKGLLPPRGLGTIIVLD
;
A
#
# COMPACT_ATOMS: atom_id res chain seq x y z
N MET A 1 -28.98 -2.55 9.39
CA MET A 1 -27.66 -2.49 10.04
C MET A 1 -27.19 -1.05 10.05
N ARG A 2 -26.68 -0.52 11.16
CA ARG A 2 -26.09 0.83 11.19
C ARG A 2 -24.65 0.79 10.71
N GLN A 3 -24.24 1.82 9.97
CA GLN A 3 -22.87 1.95 9.49
C GLN A 3 -22.17 3.02 10.30
N LYS A 4 -21.09 2.64 10.99
CA LYS A 4 -20.19 3.57 11.65
C LYS A 4 -18.91 3.61 10.84
N CYS A 5 -18.43 4.81 10.52
CA CYS A 5 -17.26 4.99 9.68
C CYS A 5 -16.43 6.18 10.15
N LEU A 6 -15.14 6.10 9.92
CA LEU A 6 -14.20 7.19 10.08
C LEU A 6 -14.12 7.92 8.74
N VAL A 7 -14.59 9.16 8.71
CA VAL A 7 -14.68 10.01 7.53
C VAL A 7 -13.59 11.07 7.59
N TYR A 8 -12.80 11.16 6.54
CA TYR A 8 -11.88 12.26 6.29
C TYR A 8 -12.57 13.33 5.46
N SER A 9 -12.59 14.57 5.95
CA SER A 9 -13.18 15.72 5.27
C SER A 9 -12.41 16.99 5.63
N SER A 10 -12.00 17.78 4.63
CA SER A 10 -11.38 19.10 4.82
C SER A 10 -10.19 19.13 5.80
N GLY A 11 -9.35 18.10 5.83
CA GLY A 11 -8.19 18.02 6.73
C GLY A 11 -8.47 17.41 8.10
N PHE A 12 -9.72 17.08 8.41
CA PHE A 12 -10.14 16.51 9.68
C PHE A 12 -10.68 15.09 9.52
N VAL A 13 -10.59 14.33 10.61
CA VAL A 13 -11.11 12.97 10.70
C VAL A 13 -12.18 12.94 11.79
N ASP A 14 -13.38 12.48 11.43
CA ASP A 14 -14.49 12.31 12.36
C ASP A 14 -15.17 10.96 12.21
N VAL A 15 -15.82 10.53 13.28
CA VAL A 15 -16.64 9.32 13.23
C VAL A 15 -18.07 9.72 12.93
N VAL A 16 -18.60 9.15 11.87
CA VAL A 16 -19.98 9.37 11.41
C VAL A 16 -20.75 8.06 11.54
N GLU A 17 -21.97 8.15 12.06
CA GLU A 17 -22.90 7.04 12.12
C GLU A 17 -24.07 7.28 11.18
N TYR A 18 -24.21 6.41 10.18
CA TYR A 18 -25.34 6.40 9.27
C TYR A 18 -26.42 5.41 9.75
N PRO A 19 -27.71 5.77 9.59
CA PRO A 19 -28.83 4.93 10.05
C PRO A 19 -28.93 3.61 9.28
N ALA A 20 -28.38 3.55 8.06
CA ALA A 20 -28.32 2.37 7.22
C ALA A 20 -26.94 2.26 6.54
N VAL A 21 -26.57 1.05 6.11
CA VAL A 21 -25.37 0.85 5.30
C VAL A 21 -25.59 1.39 3.89
N ILE A 22 -24.68 2.26 3.45
CA ILE A 22 -24.69 2.82 2.10
C ILE A 22 -24.05 1.80 1.16
N ILE A 23 -24.84 1.24 0.25
CA ILE A 23 -24.35 0.28 -0.76
C ILE A 23 -24.14 1.03 -2.08
N SER A 24 -22.91 1.04 -2.57
CA SER A 24 -22.49 1.74 -3.80
C SER A 24 -21.63 0.87 -4.73
N GLY A 25 -21.20 -0.30 -4.25
CA GLY A 25 -20.49 -1.34 -4.98
C GLY A 25 -21.30 -2.63 -5.11
N SER A 26 -20.72 -3.63 -5.76
CA SER A 26 -21.34 -4.95 -5.97
C SER A 26 -21.25 -5.87 -4.76
N ILE A 27 -20.46 -5.50 -3.75
CA ILE A 27 -20.20 -6.31 -2.56
C ILE A 27 -20.47 -5.49 -1.31
N LEU A 28 -21.24 -6.06 -0.38
CA LEU A 28 -21.33 -5.61 1.00
C LEU A 28 -20.47 -6.53 1.86
N ALA A 29 -19.53 -5.95 2.59
CA ALA A 29 -18.62 -6.70 3.43
C ALA A 29 -18.52 -6.12 4.85
N LYS A 30 -18.34 -6.99 5.84
CA LYS A 30 -17.94 -6.61 7.20
C LYS A 30 -16.43 -6.48 7.22
N THR A 31 -15.93 -5.34 7.68
CA THR A 31 -14.48 -5.16 7.84
C THR A 31 -13.99 -5.91 9.07
N ILE A 32 -12.91 -6.68 8.92
CA ILE A 32 -12.30 -7.47 10.00
C ILE A 32 -10.96 -6.85 10.41
N TYR A 33 -10.09 -6.61 9.42
CA TYR A 33 -8.78 -5.99 9.62
C TYR A 33 -8.59 -4.84 8.66
N VAL A 34 -8.01 -3.74 9.12
CA VAL A 34 -7.62 -2.59 8.27
C VAL A 34 -6.19 -2.23 8.55
N TYR A 35 -5.38 -2.12 7.52
CA TYR A 35 -4.05 -1.53 7.64
C TYR A 35 -4.12 -0.03 7.34
N ILE A 36 -3.56 0.78 8.25
CA ILE A 36 -3.36 2.22 8.07
C ILE A 36 -1.85 2.50 7.94
N GLY A 37 -1.48 3.21 6.88
CA GLY A 37 -0.07 3.37 6.50
C GLY A 37 0.23 4.63 5.71
N ASP A 38 1.06 4.49 4.67
CA ASP A 38 1.58 5.62 3.90
C ASP A 38 0.48 6.39 3.16
N LEU A 39 -0.59 5.72 2.73
CA LEU A 39 -1.73 6.38 2.08
C LEU A 39 -2.51 7.25 3.06
N GLU A 40 -2.88 6.73 4.23
CA GLU A 40 -3.53 7.54 5.27
C GLU A 40 -2.63 8.69 5.76
N ARG A 41 -1.32 8.46 5.84
CA ARG A 41 -0.36 9.55 6.13
C ARG A 41 -0.39 10.61 5.03
N GLY A 42 -0.38 10.20 3.76
CA GLY A 42 -0.43 11.10 2.61
C GLY A 42 -1.72 11.92 2.54
N LEU A 43 -2.86 11.31 2.89
CA LEU A 43 -4.15 11.99 3.02
C LEU A 43 -4.08 13.09 4.10
N LEU A 44 -3.63 12.73 5.30
CA LEU A 44 -3.59 13.64 6.45
C LEU A 44 -2.54 14.73 6.33
N SER A 45 -1.46 14.50 5.57
CA SER A 45 -0.44 15.52 5.29
C SER A 45 -0.79 16.40 4.09
N GLY A 46 -1.95 16.20 3.46
CA GLY A 46 -2.36 16.95 2.26
C GLY A 46 -1.54 16.67 1.01
N VAL A 47 -0.74 15.59 1.00
CA VAL A 47 0.04 15.17 -0.17
C VAL A 47 -0.88 14.53 -1.21
N ILE A 48 -1.90 13.80 -0.74
CA ILE A 48 -2.96 13.26 -1.58
C ILE A 48 -4.12 14.27 -1.55
N PRO A 49 -4.43 14.95 -2.65
CA PRO A 49 -5.55 15.89 -2.69
C PRO A 49 -6.86 15.12 -2.65
N VAL A 50 -7.78 15.56 -1.79
CA VAL A 50 -9.11 14.99 -1.66
C VAL A 50 -10.15 16.08 -1.87
N THR A 51 -11.06 15.85 -2.80
CA THR A 51 -12.09 16.83 -3.22
C THR A 51 -13.45 16.59 -2.58
N ARG A 52 -13.64 15.47 -1.85
CA ARG A 52 -14.90 15.09 -1.21
C ARG A 52 -14.67 14.31 0.08
N PRO A 53 -15.61 14.33 1.04
CA PRO A 53 -15.55 13.46 2.20
C PRO A 53 -15.41 11.99 1.76
N LEU A 54 -14.50 11.25 2.39
CA LEU A 54 -14.26 9.84 2.09
C LEU A 54 -13.97 9.03 3.35
N ILE A 55 -14.13 7.72 3.27
CA ILE A 55 -13.72 6.78 4.32
C ILE A 55 -12.30 6.29 3.97
N PRO A 56 -11.25 6.51 4.79
CA PRO A 56 -9.91 5.98 4.52
C PRO A 56 -9.81 4.46 4.78
N GLY A 57 -8.63 3.86 4.61
CA GLY A 57 -8.41 2.42 4.79
C GLY A 57 -8.41 1.69 3.45
N SER A 58 -7.25 1.69 2.81
CA SER A 58 -7.06 1.14 1.46
C SER A 58 -6.79 -0.38 1.42
N LEU A 59 -6.43 -0.97 2.56
CA LEU A 59 -5.91 -2.33 2.68
C LEU A 59 -6.50 -3.03 3.88
N GLY A 60 -6.81 -4.32 3.77
CA GLY A 60 -7.42 -5.03 4.86
C GLY A 60 -7.86 -6.44 4.55
N VAL A 61 -8.67 -6.98 5.46
CA VAL A 61 -9.42 -8.22 5.30
C VAL A 61 -10.87 -7.94 5.63
N VAL A 62 -11.76 -8.46 4.79
CA VAL A 62 -13.20 -8.32 4.95
C VAL A 62 -13.87 -9.68 4.88
N ARG A 63 -15.03 -9.80 5.52
CA ARG A 63 -15.96 -10.92 5.33
C ARG A 63 -17.09 -10.47 4.42
N VAL A 64 -17.28 -11.15 3.29
CA VAL A 64 -18.39 -10.82 2.38
C VAL A 64 -19.70 -11.24 3.03
N ILE A 65 -20.63 -10.30 3.14
CA ILE A 65 -21.95 -10.49 3.73
C ILE A 65 -23.00 -10.71 2.65
N GLU A 66 -22.93 -9.91 1.59
CA GLU A 66 -23.88 -9.95 0.49
C GLU A 66 -23.18 -9.54 -0.81
N VAL A 67 -23.62 -10.13 -1.92
CA VAL A 67 -23.15 -9.83 -3.27
C VAL A 67 -24.38 -9.46 -4.09
N LEU A 68 -24.36 -8.28 -4.72
CA LEU A 68 -25.43 -7.79 -5.58
C LEU A 68 -25.30 -8.24 -7.04
N SER A 69 -24.29 -9.08 -7.33
CA SER A 69 -24.08 -9.71 -8.64
C SER A 69 -24.43 -11.19 -8.57
N GLU A 70 -24.47 -11.87 -9.73
CA GLU A 70 -24.75 -13.31 -9.81
C GLU A 70 -23.66 -14.19 -9.13
N LYS A 71 -22.50 -13.59 -8.80
CA LYS A 71 -21.36 -14.27 -8.17
C LYS A 71 -21.54 -14.48 -6.67
N THR A 72 -22.53 -15.30 -6.30
CA THR A 72 -22.87 -15.58 -4.90
C THR A 72 -21.81 -16.40 -4.16
N GLU A 73 -20.83 -16.97 -4.87
CA GLU A 73 -19.75 -17.80 -4.32
C GLU A 73 -18.82 -17.09 -3.32
N TYR A 74 -18.83 -15.75 -3.30
CA TYR A 74 -18.05 -14.97 -2.34
C TYR A 74 -18.70 -14.92 -0.96
N THR A 75 -20.02 -15.09 -0.87
CA THR A 75 -20.80 -14.85 0.35
C THR A 75 -20.33 -15.71 1.51
N GLY A 76 -20.15 -15.08 2.68
CA GLY A 76 -19.74 -15.72 3.92
C GLY A 76 -18.24 -15.93 4.08
N LYS A 77 -17.45 -15.81 2.99
CA LYS A 77 -16.00 -16.01 2.97
C LYS A 77 -15.22 -14.74 3.30
N TYR A 78 -13.95 -14.91 3.65
CA TYR A 78 -13.04 -13.79 3.90
C TYR A 78 -12.13 -13.56 2.71
N TYR A 79 -11.86 -12.30 2.41
CA TYR A 79 -10.96 -11.89 1.34
C TYR A 79 -10.00 -10.81 1.82
N THR A 80 -8.76 -10.89 1.34
CA THR A 80 -7.86 -9.73 1.38
C THR A 80 -8.36 -8.67 0.39
N VAL A 81 -8.19 -7.41 0.78
CA VAL A 81 -8.60 -6.26 -0.03
C VAL A 81 -7.36 -5.53 -0.54
N THR A 82 -7.25 -5.42 -1.86
CA THR A 82 -6.18 -4.72 -2.55
C THR A 82 -6.53 -3.24 -2.72
N PRO A 83 -5.57 -2.32 -2.69
CA PRO A 83 -5.85 -0.89 -2.74
C PRO A 83 -6.27 -0.44 -4.15
N LEU A 84 -5.87 -1.15 -5.21
CA LEU A 84 -6.16 -0.77 -6.60
C LEU A 84 -7.24 -1.66 -7.20
N GLY A 85 -8.29 -1.06 -7.74
CA GLY A 85 -9.39 -1.73 -8.42
C GLY A 85 -9.86 -0.97 -9.66
N ALA A 86 -10.96 -1.43 -10.27
CA ALA A 86 -11.51 -0.82 -11.47
C ALA A 86 -12.04 0.60 -11.25
N ARG A 87 -12.33 0.97 -9.99
CA ARG A 87 -12.82 2.30 -9.61
C ARG A 87 -11.74 3.23 -9.05
N GLY A 88 -10.46 2.88 -9.22
CA GLY A 88 -9.32 3.64 -8.74
C GLY A 88 -8.72 3.10 -7.44
N LEU A 89 -8.21 4.00 -6.61
CA LEU A 89 -7.57 3.72 -5.34
C LEU A 89 -8.59 3.73 -4.20
N LEU A 90 -8.73 2.61 -3.51
CA LEU A 90 -9.59 2.45 -2.34
C LEU A 90 -9.11 3.35 -1.19
N GLY A 91 -10.03 4.08 -0.55
CA GLY A 91 -9.71 5.05 0.49
C GLY A 91 -9.18 6.40 -0.04
N VAL A 92 -9.17 6.60 -1.36
CA VAL A 92 -8.79 7.87 -2.01
C VAL A 92 -9.81 8.26 -3.08
N ASP A 93 -9.95 7.45 -4.12
CA ASP A 93 -10.93 7.65 -5.19
C ASP A 93 -12.31 7.13 -4.78
N THR A 94 -12.37 6.06 -4.01
CA THR A 94 -13.60 5.49 -3.45
C THR A 94 -13.49 5.29 -1.94
N ASN A 95 -14.62 5.17 -1.25
CA ASN A 95 -14.64 4.87 0.18
C ASN A 95 -13.92 3.54 0.48
N GLY A 96 -13.10 3.55 1.53
CA GLY A 96 -12.32 2.43 2.01
C GLY A 96 -12.92 1.71 3.20
N LEU A 97 -12.04 1.14 4.02
CA LEU A 97 -12.35 0.10 4.99
C LEU A 97 -12.43 0.56 6.45
N LEU A 98 -12.10 1.81 6.80
CA LEU A 98 -12.24 2.31 8.17
C LEU A 98 -13.71 2.54 8.58
N SER A 99 -14.48 1.47 8.52
CA SER A 99 -15.90 1.36 8.83
C SER A 99 -16.20 -0.07 9.28
N ASN A 100 -17.28 -0.25 10.04
CA ASN A 100 -17.74 -1.59 10.43
C ASN A 100 -18.25 -2.41 9.22
N TYR A 101 -18.85 -1.73 8.25
CA TYR A 101 -19.25 -2.29 6.96
C TYR A 101 -18.72 -1.42 5.82
N ALA A 102 -18.23 -2.07 4.78
CA ALA A 102 -17.74 -1.45 3.56
C ALA A 102 -18.53 -1.95 2.36
N SER A 103 -18.85 -1.03 1.44
CA SER A 103 -19.37 -1.37 0.13
C SER A 103 -18.22 -1.31 -0.87
N LEU A 104 -17.93 -2.44 -1.50
CA LEU A 104 -16.77 -2.65 -2.36
C LEU A 104 -17.20 -3.08 -3.75
N ASP A 105 -16.39 -2.72 -4.74
CA ASP A 105 -16.40 -3.36 -6.05
C ASP A 105 -15.66 -4.71 -5.96
N GLU A 106 -16.10 -5.73 -6.71
CA GLU A 106 -15.46 -7.06 -6.69
C GLU A 106 -13.98 -7.01 -7.07
N THR A 107 -13.59 -6.02 -7.86
CA THR A 107 -12.20 -5.84 -8.27
C THR A 107 -11.27 -5.43 -7.14
N TYR A 108 -11.76 -5.13 -5.93
CA TYR A 108 -10.90 -4.92 -4.77
C TYR A 108 -10.65 -6.21 -3.97
N LEU A 109 -11.40 -7.29 -4.20
CA LEU A 109 -11.12 -8.59 -3.58
C LEU A 109 -9.94 -9.26 -4.29
N GLU A 110 -9.00 -9.82 -3.53
CA GLU A 110 -7.75 -10.33 -4.10
C GLU A 110 -7.45 -11.82 -3.80
N GLU A 111 -7.52 -12.25 -2.55
CA GLU A 111 -7.26 -13.65 -2.15
C GLU A 111 -8.28 -14.10 -1.11
N GLU A 112 -8.88 -15.28 -1.32
CA GLU A 112 -9.74 -15.92 -0.31
C GLU A 112 -8.89 -16.40 0.87
N VAL A 113 -9.33 -16.14 2.10
CA VAL A 113 -8.63 -16.53 3.33
C VAL A 113 -9.56 -17.36 4.20
N VAL A 114 -9.15 -18.57 4.56
CA VAL A 114 -9.99 -19.50 5.34
C VAL A 114 -10.00 -19.14 6.84
N SER A 115 -8.87 -18.70 7.37
CA SER A 115 -8.70 -18.34 8.79
C SER A 115 -7.90 -17.06 8.89
N PRO A 116 -8.57 -15.90 8.77
CA PRO A 116 -7.88 -14.63 8.63
C PRO A 116 -7.14 -14.26 9.92
N THR A 117 -5.92 -13.77 9.76
CA THR A 117 -5.07 -13.19 10.80
C THR A 117 -4.81 -11.72 10.47
N PRO A 118 -4.45 -10.87 11.46
CA PRO A 118 -4.18 -9.46 11.19
C PRO A 118 -3.16 -9.23 10.07
N LEU A 119 -2.13 -10.09 9.97
CA LEU A 119 -1.08 -9.96 8.95
C LEU A 119 -1.58 -10.24 7.52
N ASP A 120 -2.71 -10.91 7.33
CA ASP A 120 -3.29 -11.11 6.01
C ASP A 120 -3.68 -9.79 5.35
N ALA A 121 -3.93 -8.72 6.12
CA ALA A 121 -4.17 -7.37 5.60
C ALA A 121 -2.99 -6.82 4.77
N LEU A 122 -1.79 -7.38 4.92
CA LEU A 122 -0.58 -6.94 4.23
C LEU A 122 -0.22 -7.81 3.02
N LYS A 123 -0.94 -8.91 2.78
CA LYS A 123 -0.69 -9.79 1.62
C LYS A 123 -0.70 -9.04 0.26
N PRO A 124 -1.62 -8.08 0.01
CA PRO A 124 -1.59 -7.31 -1.24
C PRO A 124 -0.30 -6.50 -1.41
N ILE A 125 0.20 -5.89 -0.33
CA ILE A 125 1.49 -5.17 -0.34
C ILE A 125 2.64 -6.12 -0.66
N LEU A 126 2.61 -7.33 -0.09
CA LEU A 126 3.64 -8.32 -0.36
C LEU A 126 3.65 -8.73 -1.83
N ARG A 127 2.47 -9.04 -2.41
CA ARG A 127 2.35 -9.39 -3.82
C ARG A 127 2.85 -8.26 -4.72
N HIS A 128 2.49 -7.03 -4.37
CA HIS A 128 2.97 -5.84 -5.07
C HIS A 128 4.50 -5.73 -5.03
N ALA A 129 5.12 -5.93 -3.87
CA ALA A 129 6.57 -5.91 -3.71
C ALA A 129 7.27 -7.04 -4.50
N VAL A 130 6.67 -8.23 -4.58
CA VAL A 130 7.18 -9.34 -5.43
C VAL A 130 7.18 -8.95 -6.90
N LEU A 131 6.11 -8.31 -7.38
CA LEU A 131 6.03 -7.83 -8.76
C LEU A 131 7.07 -6.74 -9.05
N LEU A 132 7.27 -5.78 -8.13
CA LEU A 132 8.33 -4.79 -8.23
C LEU A 132 9.72 -5.45 -8.29
N ALA A 133 9.99 -6.42 -7.40
CA ALA A 133 11.26 -7.14 -7.35
C ALA A 133 11.56 -7.88 -8.66
N SER A 134 10.54 -8.50 -9.27
CA SER A 134 10.68 -9.23 -10.54
C SER A 134 11.14 -8.37 -11.74
N LYS A 135 11.10 -7.04 -11.59
CA LYS A 135 11.49 -6.08 -12.64
C LYS A 135 12.80 -5.35 -12.32
N CYS A 136 13.48 -5.72 -11.24
CA CYS A 136 14.72 -5.09 -10.81
C CYS A 136 15.95 -5.81 -11.39
N GLU A 137 16.92 -5.01 -11.83
CA GLU A 137 18.25 -5.46 -12.25
C GLU A 137 19.30 -4.59 -11.53
N GLU A 138 20.44 -5.18 -11.16
CA GLU A 138 21.46 -4.51 -10.35
C GLU A 138 22.34 -3.52 -11.14
N PRO A 139 22.77 -2.40 -10.52
CA PRO A 139 22.48 -1.96 -9.14
C PRO A 139 21.09 -1.31 -9.00
N VAL A 140 20.47 -1.48 -7.82
CA VAL A 140 19.10 -1.03 -7.52
C VAL A 140 19.07 0.11 -6.49
N LEU A 141 18.40 1.20 -6.86
CA LEU A 141 18.01 2.28 -5.96
C LEU A 141 16.51 2.22 -5.69
N ILE A 142 16.11 2.24 -4.42
CA ILE A 142 14.71 2.35 -4.01
C ILE A 142 14.45 3.77 -3.49
N GLU A 143 13.59 4.50 -4.18
CA GLU A 143 13.08 5.81 -3.74
C GLU A 143 11.89 5.60 -2.80
N GLY A 144 12.05 6.02 -1.54
CA GLY A 144 11.07 5.87 -0.47
C GLY A 144 11.50 4.90 0.64
N CYS A 145 11.00 5.15 1.85
CA CYS A 145 11.25 4.34 3.06
C CYS A 145 9.94 3.84 3.70
N GLY A 146 8.90 3.69 2.89
CA GLY A 146 7.58 3.20 3.32
C GLY A 146 7.53 1.69 3.47
N LEU A 147 6.35 1.15 3.79
CA LEU A 147 6.17 -0.29 3.94
C LEU A 147 6.49 -1.04 2.64
N ILE A 148 6.05 -0.52 1.49
CA ILE A 148 6.33 -1.11 0.17
C ILE A 148 7.85 -1.15 -0.07
N SER A 149 8.53 -0.03 0.16
CA SER A 149 9.97 0.13 -0.07
C SER A 149 10.78 -0.84 0.79
N VAL A 150 10.46 -0.91 2.09
CA VAL A 150 11.15 -1.81 3.03
C VAL A 150 10.87 -3.27 2.72
N THR A 151 9.64 -3.60 2.32
CA THR A 151 9.28 -4.97 1.87
C THR A 151 10.05 -5.36 0.62
N LEU A 152 10.12 -4.46 -0.36
CA LEU A 152 10.89 -4.67 -1.59
C LEU A 152 12.38 -4.84 -1.32
N GLY A 153 12.98 -3.95 -0.53
CA GLY A 153 14.40 -4.06 -0.18
C GLY A 153 14.72 -5.35 0.57
N ALA A 154 13.83 -5.81 1.45
CA ALA A 154 14.03 -7.04 2.21
C ALA A 154 13.91 -8.27 1.31
N LEU A 155 12.97 -8.25 0.35
CA LEU A 155 12.87 -9.26 -0.70
C LEU A 155 14.14 -9.33 -1.56
N LEU A 156 14.60 -8.18 -2.07
CA LEU A 156 15.80 -8.11 -2.91
C LEU A 156 17.06 -8.55 -2.14
N ARG A 157 17.18 -8.18 -0.87
CA ARG A 157 18.30 -8.65 -0.02
C ARG A 157 18.29 -10.17 0.19
N ASP A 158 17.12 -10.79 0.39
CA ASP A 158 17.00 -12.25 0.49
C ASP A 158 17.36 -12.96 -0.84
N LEU A 159 17.32 -12.24 -1.96
CA LEU A 159 17.81 -12.67 -3.27
C LEU A 159 19.31 -12.38 -3.51
N GLY A 160 20.01 -11.79 -2.53
CA GLY A 160 21.43 -11.45 -2.66
C GLY A 160 21.70 -10.13 -3.39
N VAL A 161 20.67 -9.34 -3.69
CA VAL A 161 20.80 -8.03 -4.34
C VAL A 161 21.12 -6.97 -3.30
N ASP A 162 22.19 -6.19 -3.54
CA ASP A 162 22.47 -5.01 -2.72
C ASP A 162 21.60 -3.83 -3.16
N VAL A 163 20.94 -3.19 -2.18
CA VAL A 163 19.94 -2.14 -2.42
C VAL A 163 20.31 -0.89 -1.62
N GLN A 164 20.37 0.25 -2.31
CA GLN A 164 20.46 1.55 -1.66
C GLN A 164 19.08 2.19 -1.59
N PHE A 165 18.76 2.84 -0.47
CA PHE A 165 17.53 3.59 -0.29
C PHE A 165 17.80 5.08 -0.41
N TYR A 166 16.93 5.81 -1.11
CA TYR A 166 16.87 7.26 -1.10
C TYR A 166 15.60 7.74 -0.42
N CYS A 167 15.76 8.46 0.70
CA CYS A 167 14.66 8.92 1.52
C CYS A 167 14.98 10.28 2.13
N GLU A 168 14.33 11.34 1.64
CA GLU A 168 14.44 12.68 2.23
C GLU A 168 13.86 12.72 3.65
N ASN A 169 12.80 11.93 3.89
CA ASN A 169 12.09 11.83 5.15
C ASN A 169 11.88 10.37 5.56
N ASN A 170 11.67 10.13 6.85
CA ASN A 170 11.30 8.82 7.40
C ASN A 170 12.33 7.69 7.18
N ALA A 171 13.62 8.02 7.12
CA ALA A 171 14.71 7.05 6.97
C ALA A 171 14.72 5.96 8.05
N ARG A 172 14.20 6.28 9.25
CA ARG A 172 14.15 5.37 10.41
C ARG A 172 13.53 4.01 10.07
N SER A 173 12.48 4.00 9.25
CA SER A 173 11.80 2.76 8.87
C SER A 173 12.72 1.78 8.16
N ALA A 174 13.59 2.24 7.24
CA ALA A 174 14.54 1.39 6.54
C ALA A 174 15.80 1.10 7.38
N LEU A 175 16.30 2.09 8.14
CA LEU A 175 17.46 1.94 9.01
C LEU A 175 17.28 0.84 10.07
N VAL A 176 16.08 0.69 10.64
CA VAL A 176 15.76 -0.36 11.62
C VAL A 176 15.96 -1.78 11.06
N PHE A 177 15.89 -1.94 9.73
CA PHE A 177 16.17 -3.22 9.06
C PHE A 177 17.59 -3.30 8.49
N GLY A 178 18.48 -2.36 8.85
CA GLY A 178 19.87 -2.35 8.45
C GLY A 178 20.10 -2.04 6.97
N PHE A 179 19.18 -1.32 6.31
CA PHE A 179 19.42 -0.85 4.95
C PHE A 179 20.35 0.36 4.94
N ASN A 180 21.14 0.50 3.87
CA ASN A 180 21.87 1.72 3.58
C ASN A 180 20.90 2.79 3.05
N VAL A 181 20.77 3.91 3.77
CA VAL A 181 19.82 4.98 3.45
C VAL A 181 20.57 6.29 3.25
N THR A 182 20.23 6.99 2.18
CA THR A 182 20.77 8.31 1.85
C THR A 182 19.65 9.34 1.77
N SER A 183 19.84 10.48 2.42
CA SER A 183 18.86 11.58 2.44
C SER A 183 19.15 12.69 1.44
N HIS A 184 20.40 12.78 0.95
CA HIS A 184 20.85 13.80 0.01
C HIS A 184 21.26 13.15 -1.30
N ILE A 185 20.64 13.59 -2.40
CA ILE A 185 20.87 13.01 -3.74
C ILE A 185 22.34 13.08 -4.18
N SER A 186 23.07 14.10 -3.72
CA SER A 186 24.51 14.27 -3.97
C SER A 186 25.39 13.12 -3.46
N ASN A 187 24.89 12.35 -2.49
CA ASN A 187 25.61 11.23 -1.88
C ASN A 187 25.31 9.89 -2.56
N LEU A 188 24.45 9.88 -3.59
CA LEU A 188 24.15 8.69 -4.38
C LEU A 188 25.16 8.54 -5.53
N SER A 189 25.38 7.28 -5.95
CA SER A 189 25.98 7.01 -7.25
C SER A 189 25.20 7.73 -8.35
N LYS A 190 25.89 8.23 -9.38
CA LYS A 190 25.22 8.83 -10.55
C LYS A 190 24.56 7.79 -11.45
N LYS A 191 25.01 6.53 -11.42
CA LYS A 191 24.57 5.48 -12.36
C LYS A 191 23.90 4.33 -11.63
N TRP A 192 22.71 3.97 -12.12
CA TRP A 192 21.86 2.89 -11.62
C TRP A 192 21.37 2.02 -12.76
N ARG A 193 21.15 0.74 -12.54
CA ARG A 193 20.47 -0.09 -13.55
C ARG A 193 18.96 0.06 -13.40
N THR A 194 18.47 -0.11 -12.17
CA THR A 194 17.07 0.07 -11.80
C THR A 194 16.90 1.14 -10.73
N ILE A 195 15.95 2.04 -10.95
CA ILE A 195 15.37 2.88 -9.92
C ILE A 195 13.93 2.43 -9.69
N VAL A 196 13.55 2.23 -8.42
CA VAL A 196 12.19 1.88 -8.03
C VAL A 196 11.52 3.03 -7.29
N ILE A 197 10.43 3.55 -7.84
CA ILE A 197 9.67 4.66 -7.26
C ILE A 197 8.54 4.10 -6.40
N THR A 198 8.56 4.41 -5.10
CA THR A 198 7.57 3.89 -4.15
C THR A 198 6.99 4.94 -3.21
N SER A 199 7.60 6.13 -3.09
CA SER A 199 7.12 7.15 -2.17
C SER A 199 6.00 8.00 -2.75
N LEU A 200 5.26 8.69 -1.89
CA LEU A 200 4.28 9.71 -2.29
C LEU A 200 4.93 11.09 -2.52
N ASN A 201 6.20 11.30 -2.17
CA ASN A 201 6.86 12.61 -2.24
C ASN A 201 7.24 12.97 -3.69
N SER A 202 6.45 13.80 -4.35
CA SER A 202 6.67 14.21 -5.75
C SER A 202 8.01 14.91 -5.99
N ALA A 203 8.53 15.67 -5.02
CA ALA A 203 9.83 16.32 -5.15
C ALA A 203 10.97 15.29 -5.16
N SER A 204 10.94 14.33 -4.23
CA SER A 204 11.90 13.23 -4.14
C SER A 204 11.90 12.39 -5.42
N LYS A 205 10.71 11.97 -5.88
CA LYS A 205 10.52 11.24 -7.15
C LYS A 205 11.14 11.98 -8.32
N TYR A 206 10.79 13.26 -8.48
CA TYR A 206 11.24 14.07 -9.60
C TYR A 206 12.77 14.28 -9.60
N ARG A 207 13.38 14.53 -8.44
CA ARG A 207 14.84 14.69 -8.31
C ARG A 207 15.57 13.43 -8.77
N VAL A 208 15.18 12.26 -8.25
CA VAL A 208 15.78 10.97 -8.65
C VAL A 208 15.63 10.72 -10.15
N MET A 209 14.43 10.94 -10.70
CA MET A 209 14.16 10.75 -12.13
C MET A 209 14.88 11.77 -13.03
N ARG A 210 15.30 12.92 -12.52
CA ARG A 210 15.97 13.97 -13.30
C ARG A 210 17.49 13.94 -13.18
N GLU A 211 18.02 13.68 -11.99
CA GLU A 211 19.44 13.90 -11.69
C GLU A 211 20.30 12.64 -11.81
N LEU A 212 19.72 11.45 -11.74
CA LEU A 212 20.46 10.18 -11.79
C LEU A 212 20.36 9.50 -13.15
N GLU A 213 21.39 8.80 -13.60
CA GLU A 213 21.37 7.99 -14.83
C GLU A 213 20.84 6.59 -14.52
N TYR A 214 19.87 6.13 -15.32
CA TYR A 214 19.30 4.79 -15.19
C TYR A 214 18.77 4.25 -16.52
N SER A 215 18.78 2.92 -16.66
CA SER A 215 18.22 2.24 -17.83
C SER A 215 16.81 1.71 -17.62
N ASN A 216 16.41 1.48 -16.37
CA ASN A 216 15.14 0.88 -16.01
C ASN A 216 14.50 1.65 -14.84
N LEU A 217 13.27 2.13 -15.04
CA LEU A 217 12.47 2.82 -14.03
C LEU A 217 11.24 1.98 -13.72
N VAL A 218 11.18 1.46 -12.51
CA VAL A 218 10.05 0.65 -12.03
C VAL A 218 9.22 1.53 -11.11
N VAL A 219 7.94 1.74 -11.45
CA VAL A 219 7.06 2.66 -10.73
C VAL A 219 5.94 1.85 -10.07
N SER A 220 5.83 1.98 -8.75
CA SER A 220 4.67 1.49 -8.02
C SER A 220 3.46 2.37 -8.34
N ALA A 221 2.32 1.82 -8.78
CA ALA A 221 1.11 2.63 -8.93
C ALA A 221 0.67 3.27 -7.59
N LEU A 222 1.04 2.67 -6.45
CA LEU A 222 0.80 3.20 -5.11
C LEU A 222 1.72 4.39 -4.75
N SER A 223 2.71 4.71 -5.59
CA SER A 223 3.48 5.94 -5.44
C SER A 223 2.72 7.16 -5.98
N LEU A 224 1.59 6.98 -6.68
CA LEU A 224 0.82 8.06 -7.31
C LEU A 224 1.70 8.96 -8.19
N THR A 225 2.54 8.33 -9.01
CA THR A 225 3.40 9.05 -9.96
C THR A 225 2.62 9.33 -11.24
N GLU A 226 2.30 10.60 -11.49
CA GLU A 226 1.56 11.03 -12.68
C GLU A 226 2.48 11.52 -13.81
N LEU A 227 3.70 11.95 -13.48
CA LEU A 227 4.62 12.60 -14.41
C LEU A 227 6.00 11.95 -14.36
N ILE A 228 6.52 11.57 -15.53
CA ILE A 228 7.88 11.04 -15.72
C ILE A 228 8.61 11.98 -16.70
N PRO A 229 9.75 12.57 -16.31
CA PRO A 229 10.47 13.50 -17.18
C PRO A 229 11.05 12.78 -18.40
N VAL A 230 10.83 13.35 -19.59
CA VAL A 230 11.41 12.85 -20.85
C VAL A 230 12.89 13.19 -20.92
N ARG A 231 13.73 12.19 -21.23
CA ARG A 231 15.17 12.36 -21.42
C ARG A 231 15.50 12.34 -22.91
N ARG A 232 16.26 13.33 -23.37
CA ARG A 232 16.60 13.48 -24.80
C ARG A 232 17.72 12.55 -25.27
N GLU A 233 18.55 12.05 -24.36
CA GLU A 233 19.83 11.40 -24.70
C GLU A 233 19.94 9.93 -24.28
N CYS A 234 18.90 9.34 -23.66
CA CYS A 234 18.91 7.94 -23.21
C CYS A 234 17.58 7.24 -23.49
N SER A 235 17.64 5.97 -23.90
CA SER A 235 16.48 5.07 -23.84
C SER A 235 16.31 4.54 -22.41
N VAL A 236 15.15 4.81 -21.83
CA VAL A 236 14.78 4.33 -20.49
C VAL A 236 13.58 3.41 -20.64
N ARG A 237 13.70 2.17 -20.13
CA ARG A 237 12.55 1.30 -19.96
C ARG A 237 11.76 1.77 -18.75
N VAL A 238 10.47 2.07 -18.93
CA VAL A 238 9.56 2.40 -17.83
C VAL A 238 8.58 1.24 -17.64
N VAL A 239 8.47 0.75 -16.41
CA VAL A 239 7.52 -0.31 -16.04
C VAL A 239 6.68 0.18 -14.88
N VAL A 240 5.36 0.26 -15.07
CA VAL A 240 4.41 0.60 -14.00
C VAL A 240 3.78 -0.67 -13.48
N ILE A 241 3.86 -0.91 -12.17
CA ILE A 241 3.21 -2.04 -11.51
C ILE A 241 1.92 -1.54 -10.86
N GLY A 242 0.79 -2.02 -11.36
CA GLY A 242 -0.56 -1.74 -10.86
C GLY A 242 -1.08 -2.84 -9.94
N LYS A 243 -2.35 -3.21 -10.08
CA LYS A 243 -2.96 -4.36 -9.38
C LYS A 243 -2.24 -5.66 -9.74
N GLY A 244 -2.09 -6.56 -8.76
CA GLY A 244 -1.36 -7.82 -8.90
C GLY A 244 -1.85 -8.69 -10.07
N GLY A 245 -0.93 -9.01 -10.99
CA GLY A 245 -1.15 -10.00 -12.06
C GLY A 245 -0.93 -11.44 -11.58
N PHE A 246 -1.09 -12.41 -12.48
CA PHE A 246 -0.89 -13.83 -12.18
C PHE A 246 0.54 -14.11 -11.68
N LEU A 247 0.65 -14.58 -10.43
CA LEU A 247 1.93 -14.87 -9.76
C LEU A 247 2.42 -16.32 -9.96
N GLY A 248 1.81 -17.09 -10.87
CA GLY A 248 2.10 -18.52 -11.01
C GLY A 248 3.57 -18.82 -11.31
N GLU A 249 4.25 -17.92 -12.03
CA GLU A 249 5.69 -18.02 -12.33
C GLU A 249 6.59 -17.46 -11.22
N LEU A 250 6.01 -16.80 -10.20
CA LEU A 250 6.73 -16.13 -9.11
C LEU A 250 6.53 -16.83 -7.75
N ARG A 251 6.13 -18.10 -7.74
CA ARG A 251 5.83 -18.86 -6.50
C ARG A 251 6.97 -18.80 -5.48
N ASP A 252 8.21 -18.99 -5.93
CA ASP A 252 9.38 -18.96 -5.06
C ASP A 252 9.58 -17.60 -4.41
N LEU A 253 9.31 -16.51 -5.14
CA LEU A 253 9.36 -15.14 -4.61
C LEU A 253 8.22 -14.87 -3.63
N VAL A 254 7.05 -15.43 -3.87
CA VAL A 254 5.90 -15.33 -2.95
C VAL A 254 6.23 -16.00 -1.62
N ASP A 255 6.85 -17.18 -1.63
CA ASP A 255 7.20 -17.89 -0.40
C ASP A 255 8.32 -17.20 0.39
N ARG A 256 9.35 -16.69 -0.30
CA ARG A 256 10.34 -15.79 0.32
C ARG A 256 9.68 -14.53 0.88
N GLY A 257 8.71 -14.00 0.17
CA GLY A 257 7.87 -12.89 0.60
C GLY A 257 7.16 -13.10 1.92
N LYS A 258 6.59 -14.29 2.14
CA LYS A 258 5.96 -14.65 3.41
C LYS A 258 6.95 -14.65 4.58
N LYS A 259 8.21 -15.02 4.34
CA LYS A 259 9.29 -14.95 5.34
C LYS A 259 9.66 -13.50 5.65
N VAL A 260 9.80 -12.67 4.62
CA VAL A 260 10.03 -11.21 4.78
C VAL A 260 8.93 -10.56 5.59
N LEU A 261 7.65 -10.81 5.24
CA LEU A 261 6.51 -10.22 5.94
C LEU A 261 6.47 -10.58 7.43
N ARG A 262 6.83 -11.83 7.79
CA ARG A 262 6.97 -12.25 9.19
C ARG A 262 8.11 -11.54 9.94
N GLY A 263 9.16 -11.11 9.25
CA GLY A 263 10.20 -10.27 9.84
C GLY A 263 9.71 -8.83 10.06
N LEU A 264 8.99 -8.28 9.09
CA LEU A 264 8.45 -6.91 9.13
C LEU A 264 7.31 -6.75 10.14
N SER A 265 6.55 -7.81 10.42
CA SER A 265 5.42 -7.77 11.35
C SER A 265 5.79 -7.28 12.75
N ARG A 266 7.05 -7.46 13.17
CA ARG A 266 7.55 -6.95 14.46
C ARG A 266 7.57 -5.43 14.55
N ALA A 267 7.63 -4.74 13.41
CA ALA A 267 7.62 -3.29 13.32
C ALA A 267 6.24 -2.70 12.99
N ILE A 268 5.23 -3.56 12.79
CA ILE A 268 3.85 -3.16 12.50
C ILE A 268 3.01 -3.44 13.74
N LYS A 269 2.40 -2.39 14.29
CA LYS A 269 1.58 -2.53 15.50
C LYS A 269 0.24 -3.15 15.13
N VAL A 270 -0.24 -4.11 15.92
CA VAL A 270 -1.62 -4.60 15.86
C VAL A 270 -2.39 -4.00 17.03
N VAL A 271 -3.50 -3.31 16.74
CA VAL A 271 -4.35 -2.68 17.75
C VAL A 271 -5.76 -3.24 17.60
N LYS A 272 -6.30 -3.77 18.69
CA LYS A 272 -7.68 -4.23 18.77
C LYS A 272 -8.56 -3.13 19.32
N THR A 273 -9.68 -2.83 18.66
CA THR A 273 -10.67 -1.87 19.16
C THR A 273 -12.08 -2.25 18.74
N SER A 274 -13.03 -2.03 19.65
CA SER A 274 -14.47 -2.11 19.41
C SER A 274 -15.07 -0.76 18.98
N GLU A 275 -14.31 0.34 19.11
CA GLU A 275 -14.80 1.70 18.88
C GLU A 275 -13.94 2.43 17.85
N LEU A 276 -14.57 2.86 16.75
CA LEU A 276 -13.90 3.64 15.71
C LEU A 276 -13.30 4.97 16.22
N GLU A 277 -13.81 5.53 17.31
CA GLU A 277 -13.26 6.75 17.91
C GLU A 277 -11.83 6.58 18.41
N SER A 278 -11.49 5.41 18.94
CA SER A 278 -10.13 5.14 19.43
C SER A 278 -9.10 5.14 18.29
N ILE A 279 -9.55 4.98 17.04
CA ILE A 279 -8.68 4.97 15.85
C ILE A 279 -8.21 6.37 15.50
N LYS A 280 -8.96 7.43 15.84
CA LYS A 280 -8.54 8.82 15.59
C LYS A 280 -7.17 9.10 16.20
N GLY A 281 -6.91 8.60 17.41
CA GLY A 281 -5.61 8.73 18.08
C GLY A 281 -4.45 7.96 17.44
N LEU A 282 -4.73 7.08 16.48
CA LEU A 282 -3.73 6.32 15.71
C LEU A 282 -3.39 6.99 14.37
N LEU A 283 -4.05 8.10 14.03
CA LEU A 283 -3.86 8.85 12.81
C LEU A 283 -3.13 10.19 13.09
N PRO A 284 -2.07 10.54 12.33
CA PRO A 284 -1.46 9.75 11.25
C PRO A 284 -0.67 8.55 11.78
N PRO A 285 -0.59 7.45 11.00
CA PRO A 285 0.12 6.25 11.42
C PRO A 285 1.63 6.48 11.50
N ARG A 286 2.26 5.95 12.56
CA ARG A 286 3.71 6.03 12.81
C ARG A 286 4.45 4.80 12.27
N GLY A 287 5.75 4.96 12.00
CA GLY A 287 6.61 3.86 11.54
C GLY A 287 6.13 3.24 10.22
N LEU A 288 6.12 1.90 10.16
CA LEU A 288 5.62 1.12 9.03
C LEU A 288 4.10 0.95 9.02
N GLY A 289 3.36 1.63 9.90
CA GLY A 289 1.90 1.56 9.95
C GLY A 289 1.35 0.68 11.07
N THR A 290 0.02 0.57 11.09
CA THR A 290 -0.74 -0.14 12.14
C THR A 290 -1.84 -0.96 11.50
N ILE A 291 -2.05 -2.17 11.99
CA ILE A 291 -3.22 -2.99 11.64
C ILE A 291 -4.24 -2.86 12.76
N ILE A 292 -5.46 -2.52 12.39
CA ILE A 292 -6.59 -2.34 13.28
C ILE A 292 -7.46 -3.59 13.15
N VAL A 293 -7.79 -4.20 14.29
CA VAL A 293 -8.78 -5.27 14.39
C VAL A 293 -10.11 -4.66 14.81
N LEU A 294 -11.10 -4.76 13.93
CA LEU A 294 -12.47 -4.31 14.15
C LEU A 294 -13.33 -5.51 14.53
N ASP A 295 -13.86 -5.49 15.76
CA ASP A 295 -14.80 -6.50 16.27
C ASP A 295 -16.24 -6.26 15.81
#